data_AF-A0A7V1EJX6-F1
#
_entry.id   AF-A0A7V1EJX6-F1
#
_cell.length_a   1.000
_cell.length_b   1.000
_cell.length_c   1.000
_cell.angle_alpha   90.00
_cell.angle_beta   90.00
_cell.angle_gamma   90.00
#
_symmetry.space_group_name_H-M   'P 1'
#
loop_
_entity.id
_entity.type
_entity.pdbx_description
1 polymer ?
#
loop_
_entity_poly.entity_id
_entity_poly.type
_entity_poly.pdbx_seq_one_letter_code
_entity_poly.pdbx_strand_id
1 'polypeptide(L)'
;MRSKTFSEWIALGKDRLNGRAAELLAPHLPLRAVDAFTRDNCRHPLLLSKHVHIGPAGLVVPGVCAGIVLGRVTPPYEESIQEIWRQLDANHASRPVVGTLAEKGPAGLAAAAAQDEGFIPAEGYASKCHLCWAVRRFLVDTGKARDELGPPRLYGSACRKTGLEAKAKS
;
A
#
# COMPACT_ATOMS: atom_id res chain seq x y z
N MET A 1 0.50 -25.31 25.36
CA MET A 1 0.87 -23.91 25.68
C MET A 1 1.12 -23.06 24.43
N ARG A 2 2.05 -23.43 23.53
CA ARG A 2 2.35 -22.67 22.28
C ARG A 2 1.16 -22.43 21.34
N SER A 3 0.29 -23.43 21.15
CA SER A 3 -0.89 -23.32 20.27
C SER A 3 -1.91 -22.29 20.78
N LYS A 4 -2.15 -22.22 22.09
CA LYS A 4 -3.08 -21.23 22.69
C LYS A 4 -2.59 -19.80 22.50
N THR A 5 -1.31 -19.54 22.82
CA THR A 5 -0.69 -18.22 22.64
C THR A 5 -0.70 -17.79 21.18
N PHE A 6 -0.46 -18.73 20.26
CA PHE A 6 -0.52 -18.45 18.83
C PHE A 6 -1.93 -18.08 18.36
N SER A 7 -2.97 -18.82 18.79
CA SER A 7 -4.36 -18.50 18.49
C SER A 7 -4.78 -17.14 19.05
N GLU A 8 -4.41 -16.83 20.30
CA GLU A 8 -4.67 -15.52 20.91
C GLU A 8 -4.01 -14.38 20.12
N TRP A 9 -2.79 -14.58 19.65
CA TRP A 9 -2.06 -13.55 18.91
C TRP A 9 -2.61 -13.32 17.50
N ILE A 10 -2.91 -14.39 16.75
CA ILE A 10 -3.58 -14.29 15.45
C ILE A 10 -4.95 -13.63 15.61
N ALA A 11 -5.67 -13.94 16.68
CA ALA A 11 -6.94 -13.31 17.00
C ALA A 11 -6.82 -11.81 17.34
N LEU A 12 -5.62 -11.21 17.35
CA LEU A 12 -5.46 -9.75 17.39
C LEU A 12 -5.48 -9.11 15.99
N GLY A 13 -5.20 -9.88 14.92
CA GLY A 13 -5.19 -9.37 13.54
C GLY A 13 -4.09 -8.34 13.28
N LYS A 14 -2.95 -8.46 13.97
CA LYS A 14 -1.82 -7.52 13.87
C LYS A 14 -0.78 -7.89 12.80
N ASP A 15 -1.00 -9.00 12.10
CA ASP A 15 -0.14 -9.48 11.04
C ASP A 15 -0.03 -8.51 9.85
N ARG A 16 1.18 -8.35 9.35
CA ARG A 16 1.46 -7.56 8.14
C ARG A 16 1.33 -8.43 6.90
N LEU A 17 0.10 -8.76 6.55
CA LEU A 17 -0.22 -9.56 5.37
C LEU A 17 -0.20 -8.66 4.14
N ASN A 18 0.79 -8.84 3.28
CA ASN A 18 0.94 -8.17 1.99
C ASN A 18 1.46 -9.17 0.94
N GLY A 19 1.38 -8.82 -0.34
CA GLY A 19 1.83 -9.71 -1.42
C GLY A 19 1.16 -11.08 -1.34
N ARG A 20 1.96 -12.13 -1.58
CA ARG A 20 1.50 -13.52 -1.49
C ARG A 20 0.99 -13.91 -0.10
N ALA A 21 1.44 -13.27 0.98
CA ALA A 21 0.91 -13.60 2.31
C ALA A 21 -0.55 -13.15 2.46
N ALA A 22 -0.91 -12.01 1.86
CA ALA A 22 -2.31 -11.57 1.79
C ALA A 22 -3.17 -12.53 0.95
N GLU A 23 -2.61 -13.14 -0.09
CA GLU A 23 -3.37 -14.02 -1.00
C GLU A 23 -3.46 -15.46 -0.50
N LEU A 24 -2.36 -16.00 0.05
CA LEU A 24 -2.24 -17.41 0.37
C LEU A 24 -2.44 -17.72 1.86
N LEU A 25 -2.12 -16.79 2.76
CA LEU A 25 -2.22 -17.03 4.21
C LEU A 25 -3.48 -16.43 4.82
N ALA A 26 -3.93 -15.26 4.34
CA ALA A 26 -5.09 -14.58 4.90
C ALA A 26 -6.38 -15.43 4.93
N PRO A 27 -6.69 -16.29 3.93
CA PRO A 27 -7.87 -17.17 3.99
C PRO A 27 -7.88 -18.17 5.15
N HIS A 28 -6.72 -18.41 5.77
CA HIS A 28 -6.57 -19.35 6.89
C HIS A 28 -6.57 -18.65 8.26
N LEU A 29 -6.82 -17.34 8.30
CA LEU A 29 -6.81 -16.52 9.51
C LEU A 29 -8.21 -15.97 9.81
N PRO A 30 -8.52 -15.61 11.07
CA PRO A 30 -9.79 -14.98 11.42
C PRO A 30 -9.99 -13.69 10.63
N LEU A 31 -11.11 -13.60 9.91
CA LEU A 31 -11.46 -12.45 9.09
C LEU A 31 -12.34 -11.47 9.87
N ARG A 32 -12.19 -10.17 9.56
CA ARG A 32 -12.99 -9.09 10.15
C ARG A 32 -13.47 -8.13 9.07
N ALA A 33 -14.66 -7.58 9.26
CA ALA A 33 -15.18 -6.52 8.40
C ALA A 33 -14.28 -5.27 8.42
N VAL A 34 -14.40 -4.44 7.39
CA VAL A 34 -13.64 -3.18 7.24
C VAL A 34 -13.73 -2.28 8.48
N ASP A 35 -14.90 -2.23 9.11
CA ASP A 35 -15.18 -1.39 10.29
C ASP A 35 -14.25 -1.67 11.46
N ALA A 36 -13.74 -2.89 11.59
CA ALA A 36 -12.80 -3.28 12.63
C ALA A 36 -11.46 -2.53 12.53
N PHE A 37 -11.14 -1.93 11.38
CA PHE A 37 -9.86 -1.25 11.12
C PHE A 37 -9.98 0.28 11.07
N THR A 38 -11.15 0.85 11.36
CA THR A 38 -11.42 2.30 11.29
C THR A 38 -10.56 3.14 12.25
N ARG A 39 -10.08 2.54 13.34
CA ARG A 39 -9.20 3.19 14.33
C ARG A 39 -7.71 3.01 14.04
N ASP A 40 -7.35 2.19 13.04
CA ASP A 40 -5.95 1.94 12.72
C ASP A 40 -5.48 2.86 11.59
N ASN A 41 -4.34 3.53 11.78
CA ASN A 41 -3.66 4.26 10.71
C ASN A 41 -2.22 3.77 10.49
N CYS A 42 -1.53 4.41 9.54
CA CYS A 42 -0.16 4.09 9.14
C CYS A 42 0.79 5.28 9.34
N ARG A 43 0.46 6.27 10.17
CA ARG A 43 1.29 7.46 10.40
C ARG A 43 2.70 7.10 10.82
N HIS A 44 2.83 6.29 11.88
CA HIS A 44 4.14 5.89 12.39
C HIS A 44 4.99 5.11 11.36
N PRO A 45 4.51 4.02 10.74
CA PRO A 45 5.31 3.28 9.79
C PRO A 45 5.67 4.07 8.52
N LEU A 46 4.82 4.99 8.06
CA LEU A 46 5.07 5.77 6.84
C LEU A 46 5.91 7.03 7.08
N LEU A 47 5.66 7.76 8.18
CA LEU A 47 6.23 9.10 8.37
C LEU A 47 7.28 9.18 9.48
N LEU A 48 7.26 8.28 10.47
CA LEU A 48 8.09 8.41 11.68
C LEU A 48 9.21 7.38 11.78
N SER A 49 9.06 6.19 11.18
CA SER A 49 10.02 5.11 11.35
C SER A 49 11.40 5.39 10.76
N LYS A 50 11.50 6.33 9.80
CA LYS A 50 12.69 6.70 9.00
C LYS A 50 13.41 5.54 8.27
N HIS A 51 12.97 4.30 8.49
CA HIS A 51 13.48 3.11 7.85
C HIS A 51 12.88 2.97 6.44
N VAL A 52 13.75 2.93 5.43
CA VAL A 52 13.37 2.76 4.04
C VAL A 52 14.14 1.63 3.39
N HIS A 53 13.55 1.04 2.36
CA HIS A 53 14.25 0.20 1.40
C HIS A 53 14.36 0.95 0.07
N ILE A 54 15.48 0.76 -0.64
CA ILE A 54 15.71 1.33 -1.97
C ILE A 54 15.79 0.17 -2.96
N GLY A 55 14.86 0.15 -3.92
CA GLY A 55 14.84 -0.88 -4.96
C GLY A 55 15.81 -0.57 -6.12
N PRO A 56 16.08 -1.54 -7.01
CA PRO A 56 16.98 -1.35 -8.16
C PRO A 56 16.57 -0.25 -9.14
N ALA A 57 15.28 0.10 -9.17
CA ALA A 57 14.73 1.19 -9.99
C ALA A 57 14.71 2.53 -9.24
N GLY A 58 15.51 2.68 -8.17
CA GLY A 58 15.59 3.89 -7.36
C GLY A 58 14.34 4.21 -6.53
N LEU A 59 13.37 3.30 -6.44
CA LEU A 59 12.16 3.50 -5.63
C LEU A 59 12.51 3.45 -4.15
N VAL A 60 12.20 4.52 -3.42
CA VAL A 60 12.30 4.58 -1.96
C VAL A 60 10.95 4.17 -1.38
N VAL A 61 10.93 3.12 -0.58
CA VAL A 61 9.70 2.56 0.02
C VAL A 61 9.85 2.43 1.54
N PRO A 62 8.76 2.50 2.35
CA PRO A 62 8.85 2.29 3.78
C PRO A 62 9.31 0.87 4.11
N GLY A 63 10.09 0.69 5.17
CA GLY A 63 10.66 -0.61 5.54
C GLY A 63 9.64 -1.72 5.86
N VAL A 64 8.36 -1.36 6.07
CA VAL A 64 7.30 -2.31 6.47
C VAL A 64 6.16 -2.45 5.45
N CYS A 65 6.15 -1.62 4.40
CA CYS A 65 5.07 -1.56 3.42
C CYS A 65 5.64 -1.52 2.00
N ALA A 66 6.04 -2.70 1.49
CA ALA A 66 6.44 -2.81 0.09
C ALA A 66 5.30 -2.36 -0.83
N GLY A 67 5.67 -1.66 -1.91
CA GLY A 67 4.72 -1.19 -2.92
C GLY A 67 4.21 0.25 -2.73
N ILE A 68 4.51 0.90 -1.61
CA ILE A 68 4.23 2.34 -1.39
C ILE A 68 5.50 3.12 -1.70
N VAL A 69 5.44 4.03 -2.65
CA VAL A 69 6.57 4.84 -3.11
C VAL A 69 6.58 6.14 -2.33
N LEU A 70 7.64 6.38 -1.55
CA LEU A 70 7.86 7.64 -0.84
C LEU A 70 8.55 8.68 -1.71
N GLY A 71 9.47 8.24 -2.58
CA GLY A 71 10.22 9.11 -3.51
C GLY A 71 11.12 8.27 -4.43
N ARG A 72 11.95 8.94 -5.24
CA ARG A 72 12.80 8.29 -6.26
C ARG A 72 14.21 8.92 -6.30
N VAL A 73 15.23 8.08 -6.29
CA VAL A 73 16.65 8.51 -6.26
C VAL A 73 17.41 8.29 -7.58
N THR A 74 16.71 7.90 -8.65
CA THR A 74 17.29 7.67 -9.98
C THR A 74 16.61 8.54 -11.04
N PRO A 75 17.32 8.91 -12.13
CA PRO A 75 16.78 9.75 -13.19
C PRO A 75 15.38 9.34 -13.69
N PRO A 76 14.50 10.31 -13.99
CA PRO A 76 14.73 11.76 -13.95
C PRO A 76 14.67 12.37 -12.54
N TYR A 77 14.43 11.56 -11.51
CA TYR A 77 14.30 12.00 -10.13
C TYR A 77 15.63 11.81 -9.40
N GLU A 78 16.43 12.87 -9.29
CA GLU A 78 17.72 12.84 -8.58
C GLU A 78 17.57 13.33 -7.13
N GLU A 79 16.51 12.88 -6.45
CA GLU A 79 16.22 13.29 -5.08
C GLU A 79 17.20 12.62 -4.11
N SER A 80 17.69 13.35 -3.11
CA SER A 80 18.36 12.74 -1.96
C SER A 80 17.33 12.15 -1.00
N ILE A 81 17.72 11.18 -0.17
CA ILE A 81 16.84 10.65 0.89
C ILE A 81 16.39 11.78 1.83
N GLN A 82 17.25 12.75 2.11
CA GLN A 82 16.93 13.92 2.93
C GLN A 82 15.83 14.77 2.28
N GLU A 83 15.92 15.00 0.97
CA GLU A 83 14.92 15.75 0.22
C GLU A 83 13.56 15.05 0.20
N ILE A 84 13.54 13.72 0.00
CA ILE A 84 12.31 12.92 0.07
C ILE A 84 11.63 13.07 1.43
N TRP A 85 12.39 13.04 2.54
CA TRP A 85 11.83 13.27 3.88
C TRP A 85 11.32 14.69 4.06
N ARG A 86 12.06 15.71 3.59
CA ARG A 86 11.62 17.11 3.65
C ARG A 86 10.30 17.31 2.91
N GLN A 87 10.17 16.70 1.73
CA GLN A 87 8.93 16.75 0.97
C GLN A 87 7.79 16.02 1.68
N LEU A 88 8.00 14.82 2.20
CA LEU A 88 7.00 14.10 2.98
C LEU A 88 6.49 14.92 4.17
N ASP A 89 7.39 15.55 4.93
CA ASP A 89 7.01 16.42 6.05
C ASP A 89 6.14 17.59 5.56
N ALA A 90 6.49 18.19 4.41
CA ALA A 90 5.77 19.32 3.84
C ALA A 90 4.44 18.97 3.14
N ASN A 91 4.34 17.80 2.50
CA ASN A 91 3.26 17.50 1.55
C ASN A 91 2.54 16.16 1.74
N HIS A 92 2.86 15.34 2.76
CA HIS A 92 2.21 14.02 2.90
C HIS A 92 0.69 14.10 2.94
N ALA A 93 0.11 15.13 3.56
CA ALA A 93 -1.34 15.29 3.69
C ALA A 93 -2.05 15.48 2.34
N SER A 94 -1.38 16.04 1.32
CA SER A 94 -1.95 16.22 -0.01
C SER A 94 -1.79 14.99 -0.91
N ARG A 95 -1.06 13.97 -0.44
CA ARG A 95 -0.80 12.74 -1.20
C ARG A 95 -1.97 11.76 -1.07
N PRO A 96 -2.68 11.41 -2.17
CA PRO A 96 -3.90 10.59 -2.11
C PRO A 96 -3.75 9.26 -1.35
N VAL A 97 -2.62 8.58 -1.50
CA VAL A 97 -2.37 7.29 -0.82
C VAL A 97 -1.67 7.49 0.51
N VAL A 98 -0.50 8.14 0.53
CA VAL A 98 0.30 8.28 1.77
C VAL A 98 -0.44 9.11 2.81
N GLY A 99 -1.07 10.22 2.43
CA GLY A 99 -1.85 11.08 3.32
C GLY A 99 -3.05 10.35 3.90
N THR A 100 -3.86 9.71 3.05
CA THR A 100 -5.02 8.93 3.50
C THR A 100 -4.61 7.80 4.44
N LEU A 101 -3.54 7.06 4.14
CA LEU A 101 -3.05 5.99 5.03
C LEU A 101 -2.50 6.54 6.35
N ALA A 102 -1.86 7.71 6.35
CA ALA A 102 -1.35 8.32 7.56
C ALA A 102 -2.47 8.82 8.48
N GLU A 103 -3.55 9.38 7.91
CA GLU A 103 -4.64 10.00 8.68
C GLU A 103 -5.78 9.02 8.99
N LYS A 104 -6.32 8.38 7.94
CA LYS A 104 -7.55 7.56 7.99
C LYS A 104 -7.28 6.06 7.85
N GLY A 105 -6.03 5.69 7.58
CA GLY A 105 -5.61 4.30 7.49
C GLY A 105 -6.20 3.51 6.33
N PRO A 106 -6.06 2.17 6.36
CA PRO A 106 -6.54 1.28 5.30
C PRO A 106 -8.05 1.35 5.08
N ALA A 107 -8.85 1.53 6.14
CA ALA A 107 -10.30 1.69 6.04
C ALA A 107 -10.67 2.99 5.30
N GLY A 108 -9.98 4.10 5.61
CA GLY A 108 -10.17 5.35 4.89
C GLY A 108 -9.77 5.28 3.42
N LEU A 109 -8.66 4.59 3.11
CA LEU A 109 -8.25 4.38 1.72
C LEU A 109 -9.25 3.52 0.94
N ALA A 110 -9.80 2.47 1.58
CA ALA A 110 -10.85 1.65 0.99
C ALA A 110 -12.13 2.46 0.73
N ALA A 111 -12.54 3.33 1.65
CA ALA A 111 -13.71 4.20 1.47
C ALA A 111 -13.50 5.20 0.31
N ALA A 112 -12.33 5.84 0.23
CA ALA A 112 -12.01 6.74 -0.88
C ALA A 112 -12.00 6.01 -2.22
N ALA A 113 -11.35 4.85 -2.30
CA ALA A 113 -11.33 4.04 -3.52
C ALA A 113 -12.72 3.50 -3.90
N ALA A 114 -13.60 3.22 -2.93
CA ALA A 114 -14.98 2.81 -3.18
C ALA A 114 -15.78 3.95 -3.82
N GLN A 115 -15.64 5.15 -3.28
CA GLN A 115 -16.33 6.34 -3.77
C GLN A 115 -15.84 6.78 -5.15
N ASP A 116 -14.52 6.85 -5.35
CA ASP A 116 -13.93 7.51 -6.52
C ASP A 116 -13.66 6.55 -7.68
N GLU A 117 -13.43 5.27 -7.38
CA GLU A 117 -12.95 4.29 -8.36
C GLU A 117 -13.80 3.00 -8.40
N GLY A 118 -14.77 2.83 -7.48
CA GLY A 118 -15.65 1.65 -7.43
C GLY A 118 -15.03 0.42 -6.78
N PHE A 119 -14.10 0.59 -5.83
CA PHE A 119 -13.59 -0.52 -5.01
C PHE A 119 -14.72 -1.17 -4.21
N ILE A 120 -14.88 -2.48 -4.36
CA ILE A 120 -15.84 -3.27 -3.57
C ILE A 120 -15.05 -4.11 -2.56
N PRO A 121 -15.17 -3.86 -1.24
CA PRO A 121 -14.48 -4.64 -0.24
C PRO A 121 -15.05 -6.08 -0.17
N ALA A 122 -14.19 -7.05 0.08
CA ALA A 122 -14.61 -8.40 0.47
C ALA A 122 -15.29 -8.40 1.85
N GLU A 123 -16.00 -9.50 2.17
CA GLU A 123 -16.71 -9.67 3.44
C GLU A 123 -15.80 -9.51 4.67
N GLY A 124 -14.52 -9.88 4.55
CA GLY A 124 -13.58 -9.68 5.64
C GLY A 124 -12.11 -9.82 5.26
N TYR A 125 -11.28 -9.30 6.16
CA TYR A 125 -9.83 -9.27 6.04
C TYR A 125 -9.17 -9.74 7.34
N ALA A 126 -8.12 -10.55 7.23
CA ALA A 126 -7.32 -11.02 8.36
C ALA A 126 -6.59 -9.92 9.14
N SER A 127 -6.30 -8.77 8.53
CA SER A 127 -5.68 -7.62 9.20
C SER A 127 -5.89 -6.32 8.42
N LYS A 128 -5.58 -5.18 9.05
CA LYS A 128 -5.58 -3.88 8.36
C LYS A 128 -4.63 -3.86 7.16
N CYS A 129 -3.53 -4.60 7.22
CA CYS A 129 -2.56 -4.69 6.14
C CYS A 129 -3.07 -5.54 4.98
N HIS A 130 -3.87 -6.57 5.26
CA HIS A 130 -4.58 -7.32 4.22
C HIS A 130 -5.59 -6.44 3.48
N LEU A 131 -6.42 -5.66 4.18
CA LEU A 131 -7.29 -4.65 3.56
C LEU A 131 -6.50 -3.64 2.73
N CYS A 132 -5.42 -3.09 3.30
CA CYS A 132 -4.53 -2.16 2.62
C CYS A 132 -3.91 -2.75 1.35
N TRP A 133 -3.60 -4.06 1.35
CA TRP A 133 -3.11 -4.75 0.16
C TRP A 133 -4.17 -4.82 -0.93
N ALA A 134 -5.39 -5.25 -0.58
CA ALA A 134 -6.49 -5.39 -1.52
C ALA A 134 -6.83 -4.07 -2.23
N VAL A 135 -6.97 -2.97 -1.47
CA VAL A 135 -7.26 -1.65 -2.06
C VAL A 135 -6.11 -1.13 -2.92
N ARG A 136 -4.85 -1.30 -2.52
CA ARG A 136 -3.70 -0.86 -3.31
C ARG A 136 -3.58 -1.64 -4.61
N ARG A 137 -3.79 -2.97 -4.57
CA ARG A 137 -3.81 -3.81 -5.76
C ARG A 137 -4.90 -3.34 -6.73
N PHE A 138 -6.11 -3.10 -6.23
CA PHE A 138 -7.20 -2.56 -7.02
C PHE A 138 -6.84 -1.23 -7.70
N LEU A 139 -6.30 -0.26 -6.96
CA LEU A 139 -5.88 1.03 -7.51
C LEU A 139 -4.82 0.87 -8.62
N VAL A 140 -3.85 -0.03 -8.42
CA VAL A 140 -2.84 -0.32 -9.44
C VAL A 140 -3.47 -0.99 -10.67
N ASP A 141 -4.38 -1.95 -10.49
CA ASP A 141 -5.06 -2.66 -11.57
C ASP A 141 -5.93 -1.73 -12.44
N THR A 142 -6.54 -0.70 -11.83
CA THR A 142 -7.31 0.36 -12.52
C THR A 142 -6.43 1.50 -13.03
N GLY A 143 -5.10 1.42 -12.82
CA GLY A 143 -4.13 2.38 -13.33
C GLY A 143 -4.05 3.70 -12.55
N LYS A 144 -4.61 3.74 -11.34
CA LYS A 144 -4.63 4.90 -10.44
C LYS A 144 -3.42 4.93 -9.49
N ALA A 145 -3.18 6.10 -8.90
CA ALA A 145 -2.14 6.33 -7.88
C ALA A 145 -0.72 5.83 -8.25
N ARG A 146 -0.35 5.84 -9.54
CA ARG A 146 0.93 5.32 -10.04
C ARG A 146 2.18 6.03 -9.48
N ASP A 147 2.01 7.26 -9.01
CA ASP A 147 3.09 8.03 -8.39
C ASP A 147 3.42 7.52 -6.98
N GLU A 148 2.44 6.94 -6.30
CA GLU A 148 2.56 6.49 -4.91
C GLU A 148 2.51 4.97 -4.76
N LEU A 149 2.05 4.25 -5.78
CA LEU A 149 1.94 2.79 -5.79
C LEU A 149 2.79 2.20 -6.90
N GLY A 150 3.79 1.42 -6.51
CA GLY A 150 4.66 0.78 -7.47
C GLY A 150 5.75 -0.08 -6.84
N PRO A 151 6.41 -0.91 -7.65
CA PRO A 151 6.17 -1.13 -9.08
C PRO A 151 4.92 -2.01 -9.31
N PRO A 152 4.18 -1.86 -10.43
CA PRO A 152 2.94 -2.62 -10.68
C PRO A 152 3.11 -4.14 -10.57
N ARG A 153 4.26 -4.67 -11.03
CA ARG A 153 4.59 -6.10 -10.92
C ARG A 153 4.50 -6.66 -9.50
N LEU A 154 4.70 -5.81 -8.48
CA LEU A 154 4.63 -6.22 -7.08
C LEU A 154 3.21 -6.64 -6.70
N TYR A 155 2.20 -6.07 -7.35
CA TYR A 155 0.78 -6.34 -7.13
C TYR A 155 0.23 -7.47 -8.02
N GLY A 156 1.08 -8.14 -8.80
CA GLY A 156 0.64 -9.15 -9.78
C GLY A 156 0.08 -8.57 -11.09
N SER A 157 -0.09 -7.25 -11.16
CA SER A 157 -0.45 -6.54 -12.39
C SER A 157 0.73 -6.59 -13.35
N ALA A 158 0.63 -7.41 -14.40
CA ALA A 158 1.48 -7.25 -15.56
C ALA A 158 1.34 -5.80 -16.05
N CYS A 159 2.45 -5.16 -16.41
CA CYS A 159 2.42 -3.88 -17.12
C CYS A 159 1.58 -4.07 -18.38
N ARG A 160 0.27 -3.78 -18.31
CA ARG A 160 -0.57 -3.64 -19.50
C ARG A 160 0.06 -2.46 -20.23
N LYS A 161 0.74 -2.76 -21.34
CA LYS A 161 1.32 -1.78 -22.25
C LYS A 161 0.26 -0.68 -22.46
N THR A 162 0.40 0.45 -21.79
CA THR A 162 -0.40 1.63 -22.09
C THR A 162 -0.01 2.00 -23.51
N GLY A 163 -0.99 1.99 -24.42
CA GLY A 163 -0.81 2.17 -25.85
C GLY A 163 -0.08 3.46 -26.20
N LEU A 164 1.24 3.37 -26.28
CA LEU A 164 2.12 4.34 -26.92
C LEU A 164 2.76 3.69 -28.16
N GLU A 165 1.96 2.98 -28.95
CA GLU A 165 2.30 2.54 -30.31
C GLU A 165 1.14 2.90 -31.23
N ALA A 166 0.82 4.20 -31.30
CA ALA A 166 -0.10 4.74 -32.29
C ALA A 166 0.29 6.18 -32.63
N LYS A 167 1.50 6.37 -33.18
CA LYS A 167 1.90 7.49 -34.05
C LYS A 167 3.37 7.32 -34.47
N ALA A 168 3.61 6.31 -35.31
CA ALA A 168 4.80 6.21 -36.14
C ALA A 168 4.47 5.35 -37.36
N LYS A 169 3.52 5.83 -38.17
CA LYS A 169 3.25 5.43 -39.56
C LYS A 169 2.12 6.31 -40.11
N SER A 170 2.52 7.48 -40.56
CA SER A 170 1.83 8.29 -41.59
C SER A 170 2.88 9.19 -42.19
#